data_AF-A0A9E2U5Z4-F1
#
_entry.id   AF-A0A9E2U5Z4-F1
#
_cell.length_a   1.000
_cell.length_b   1.000
_cell.length_c   1.000
_cell.angle_alpha   90.00
_cell.angle_beta   90.00
_cell.angle_gamma   90.00
#
_symmetry.space_group_name_H-M   'P 1'
#
loop_
_entity.id
_entity.type
_entity.pdbx_description
1 polymer ?
#
loop_
_entity_poly.entity_id
_entity_poly.type
_entity_poly.pdbx_seq_one_letter_code
_entity_poly.pdbx_strand_id
1 'polypeptide(L)'
;NLSNGFVSYIHIKDNAGLDEPLLHPDAFLEFFGSQFAVFGPVFFAILLIIVASPRAAAEPRARLLATFALPTLVMMLAVSLLSRANANWAAPAFVSATVLVVAWALRRGRLGVVVFSIGLNLAATALLFTGRDVLAALGVELPAKYDPLARLRGWRALGATVGAALADHPGFTLFADDRETLAALIYYVRPHPFDAVKWKLKSGLPKDQWELTNGLSQRRGGNFLLVSEHDLIPEMSPSFAAIDRLQPIAIPVGPGTARTYTLYLARDFKSYSWDRR
;
A
#
# COMPACT_ATOMS: atom_id res chain seq x y z
N ASN A 1 7.45 17.91 -11.13
CA ASN A 1 6.85 17.11 -12.22
C ASN A 1 7.36 17.57 -13.59
N LEU A 2 7.21 18.86 -13.95
CA LEU A 2 7.70 19.39 -15.24
C LEU A 2 9.18 19.08 -15.53
N SER A 3 10.07 19.33 -14.56
CA SER A 3 11.52 19.05 -14.68
C SER A 3 11.88 17.55 -14.72
N ASN A 4 10.94 16.66 -14.42
CA ASN A 4 11.12 15.21 -14.38
C ASN A 4 10.19 14.52 -15.41
N GLY A 5 9.88 15.19 -16.53
CA GLY A 5 9.10 14.61 -17.62
C GLY A 5 7.68 14.19 -17.27
N PHE A 6 7.08 14.79 -16.23
CA PHE A 6 5.74 14.44 -15.73
C PHE A 6 5.58 12.96 -15.33
N VAL A 7 6.67 12.31 -14.91
CA VAL A 7 6.66 10.88 -14.53
C VAL A 7 5.56 10.53 -13.52
N SER A 8 5.25 11.40 -12.54
CA SER A 8 4.15 11.12 -11.59
C SER A 8 2.77 11.15 -12.25
N TYR A 9 2.57 12.03 -13.23
CA TYR A 9 1.30 12.11 -13.97
C TYR A 9 1.10 10.86 -14.84
N ILE A 10 2.16 10.41 -15.50
CA ILE A 10 2.16 9.17 -16.30
C ILE A 10 1.82 7.98 -15.39
N HIS A 11 2.48 7.85 -14.24
CA HIS A 11 2.17 6.79 -13.27
C HIS A 11 0.73 6.82 -12.76
N ILE A 12 0.14 8.00 -12.53
CA ILE A 12 -1.27 8.12 -12.13
C ILE A 12 -2.20 7.68 -13.27
N LYS A 13 -1.89 8.05 -14.51
CA LYS A 13 -2.65 7.59 -15.69
C LYS A 13 -2.58 6.06 -15.83
N ASP A 14 -1.37 5.49 -15.72
CA ASP A 14 -1.17 4.05 -15.85
C ASP A 14 -1.92 3.29 -14.73
N ASN A 15 -1.90 3.80 -13.50
CA ASN A 15 -2.69 3.27 -12.39
C ASN A 15 -4.20 3.37 -12.62
N ALA A 16 -4.64 4.40 -13.35
CA ALA A 16 -6.04 4.59 -13.69
C ALA A 16 -6.50 3.71 -14.86
N GLY A 17 -5.62 3.03 -15.60
CA GLY A 17 -5.98 1.96 -16.55
C GLY A 17 -7.07 2.31 -17.57
N LEU A 18 -7.07 3.54 -18.10
CA LEU A 18 -8.15 4.08 -18.94
C LEU A 18 -8.19 3.51 -20.39
N ASP A 19 -7.46 2.43 -20.67
CA ASP A 19 -7.30 1.84 -22.01
C ASP A 19 -8.24 0.64 -22.26
N GLU A 20 -9.15 0.35 -21.32
CA GLU A 20 -10.15 -0.73 -21.32
C GLU A 20 -11.58 -0.21 -21.65
N PRO A 21 -12.61 -1.07 -21.87
CA PRO A 21 -13.96 -0.62 -22.28
C PRO A 21 -14.50 0.56 -21.47
N LEU A 22 -15.17 1.50 -22.17
CA LEU A 22 -15.49 2.84 -21.68
C LEU A 22 -16.27 2.94 -20.35
N LEU A 23 -16.97 1.89 -19.89
CA LEU A 23 -17.78 1.92 -18.67
C LEU A 23 -17.78 0.58 -17.92
N HIS A 24 -17.59 0.62 -16.60
CA HIS A 24 -17.58 -0.49 -15.65
C HIS A 24 -18.61 -0.27 -14.51
N PRO A 25 -19.91 -0.54 -14.73
CA PRO A 25 -20.95 -0.31 -13.74
C PRO A 25 -20.77 -1.14 -12.45
N ASP A 26 -20.23 -2.34 -12.56
CA ASP A 26 -19.89 -3.22 -11.44
C ASP A 26 -18.78 -2.61 -10.57
N ALA A 27 -17.73 -2.10 -11.19
CA ALA A 27 -16.64 -1.41 -10.49
C ALA A 27 -17.14 -0.13 -9.81
N PHE A 28 -18.04 0.61 -10.45
CA PHE A 28 -18.71 1.76 -9.83
C PHE A 28 -19.53 1.36 -8.59
N LEU A 29 -20.35 0.31 -8.68
CA LEU A 29 -21.17 -0.14 -7.55
C LEU A 29 -20.31 -0.67 -6.40
N GLU A 30 -19.25 -1.43 -6.71
CA GLU A 30 -18.27 -1.89 -5.73
C GLU A 30 -17.59 -0.69 -5.04
N PHE A 31 -17.13 0.29 -5.82
CA PHE A 31 -16.49 1.49 -5.28
C PHE A 31 -17.45 2.33 -4.44
N PHE A 32 -18.68 2.56 -4.90
CA PHE A 32 -19.70 3.29 -4.15
C PHE A 32 -20.04 2.57 -2.84
N GLY A 33 -20.24 1.25 -2.89
CA GLY A 33 -20.47 0.42 -1.71
C GLY A 33 -19.31 0.47 -0.72
N SER A 34 -18.07 0.47 -1.22
CA SER A 34 -16.87 0.55 -0.38
C SER A 34 -16.77 1.86 0.42
N GLN A 35 -17.43 2.93 -0.02
CA GLN A 35 -17.43 4.20 0.73
C GLN A 35 -18.16 4.10 2.08
N PHE A 36 -19.13 3.18 2.21
CA PHE A 36 -19.71 2.85 3.52
C PHE A 36 -18.69 2.20 4.47
N ALA A 37 -17.73 1.44 3.94
CA ALA A 37 -16.65 0.86 4.74
C ALA A 37 -15.54 1.89 5.05
N VAL A 38 -15.17 2.72 4.08
CA VAL A 38 -14.09 3.72 4.25
C VAL A 38 -14.50 4.87 5.16
N PHE A 39 -15.69 5.46 4.94
CA PHE A 39 -16.15 6.61 5.72
C PHE A 39 -16.95 6.21 6.98
N GLY A 40 -17.40 4.96 7.03
CA GLY A 40 -18.28 4.43 8.05
C GLY A 40 -19.75 4.46 7.61
N PRO A 41 -20.52 3.40 7.90
CA PRO A 41 -21.81 3.18 7.23
C PRO A 41 -22.85 4.25 7.59
N VAL A 42 -22.84 4.70 8.84
CA VAL A 42 -23.75 5.75 9.33
C VAL A 42 -23.38 7.12 8.77
N PHE A 43 -22.10 7.47 8.77
CA PHE A 43 -21.66 8.78 8.27
C PHE A 43 -21.84 8.92 6.77
N PHE A 44 -21.56 7.87 5.99
CA PHE A 44 -21.82 7.90 4.56
C PHE A 44 -23.32 7.99 4.25
N ALA A 45 -24.17 7.25 4.98
CA ALA A 45 -25.63 7.41 4.85
C ALA A 45 -26.10 8.84 5.15
N ILE A 46 -25.57 9.48 6.19
CA ILE A 46 -25.90 10.88 6.51
C ILE A 46 -25.41 11.82 5.41
N LEU A 47 -24.21 11.59 4.84
CA LEU A 47 -23.70 12.38 3.73
C LEU A 47 -24.65 12.30 2.52
N LEU A 48 -25.15 11.12 2.17
CA LEU A 48 -26.14 10.95 1.09
C LEU A 48 -27.43 11.71 1.39
N ILE A 49 -27.92 11.69 2.64
CA ILE A 49 -29.09 12.47 3.06
C ILE A 49 -28.86 13.99 2.92
N ILE A 50 -27.67 14.46 3.28
CA ILE A 50 -27.28 15.88 3.14
C ILE A 50 -27.28 16.28 1.67
N VAL A 51 -26.65 15.48 0.81
CA VAL A 51 -26.56 15.74 -0.64
C VAL A 51 -27.93 15.71 -1.30
N ALA A 52 -28.81 14.78 -0.90
CA ALA A 52 -30.17 14.70 -1.40
C ALA A 52 -31.10 15.81 -0.87
N SER A 53 -30.64 16.67 0.05
CA SER A 53 -31.46 17.70 0.69
C SER A 53 -31.05 19.12 0.25
N PRO A 54 -31.84 19.78 -0.62
CA PRO A 54 -31.55 21.17 -1.04
C PRO A 54 -31.45 22.15 0.13
N ARG A 55 -32.20 21.89 1.21
CA ARG A 55 -32.18 22.71 2.44
C ARG A 55 -30.88 22.56 3.23
N ALA A 56 -30.23 21.40 3.17
CA ALA A 56 -28.96 21.19 3.87
C ALA A 56 -27.81 21.98 3.20
N ALA A 57 -27.92 22.25 1.90
CA ALA A 57 -27.02 23.11 1.15
C ALA A 57 -27.42 24.60 1.19
N ALA A 58 -28.45 25.01 1.94
CA ALA A 58 -28.81 26.43 2.03
C ALA A 58 -27.84 27.22 2.94
N GLU A 59 -27.22 26.58 3.92
CA GLU A 59 -26.31 27.21 4.87
C GLU A 59 -24.92 27.45 4.22
N PRO A 60 -24.36 28.68 4.24
CA PRO A 60 -23.08 28.99 3.60
C PRO A 60 -21.91 28.10 4.05
N ARG A 61 -21.83 27.78 5.35
CA ARG A 61 -20.80 26.91 5.92
C ARG A 61 -20.92 25.47 5.42
N ALA A 62 -22.15 24.96 5.33
CA ALA A 62 -22.40 23.62 4.81
C ALA A 62 -22.04 23.52 3.32
N ARG A 63 -22.37 24.55 2.53
CA ARG A 63 -21.95 24.64 1.12
C ARG A 63 -20.45 24.62 0.97
N LEU A 64 -19.73 25.42 1.77
CA LEU A 64 -18.27 25.45 1.71
C LEU A 64 -17.67 24.06 1.91
N LEU A 65 -18.12 23.34 2.95
CA LEU A 65 -17.64 21.97 3.23
C LEU A 65 -18.02 20.99 2.11
N ALA A 66 -19.23 21.10 1.56
CA ALA A 66 -19.67 20.31 0.42
C ALA A 66 -18.85 20.59 -0.84
N THR A 67 -18.44 21.84 -1.09
CA THR A 67 -17.58 22.21 -2.21
C THR A 67 -16.19 21.56 -2.13
N PHE A 68 -15.68 21.29 -0.93
CA PHE A 68 -14.44 20.54 -0.77
C PHE A 68 -14.62 19.01 -0.84
N ALA A 69 -15.78 18.49 -0.40
CA ALA A 69 -16.03 17.05 -0.38
C ALA A 69 -16.50 16.51 -1.73
N LEU A 70 -17.55 17.12 -2.30
CA LEU A 70 -18.32 16.54 -3.40
C LEU A 70 -17.56 16.49 -4.72
N PRO A 71 -16.79 17.52 -5.14
CA PRO A 71 -16.04 17.42 -6.40
C PRO A 71 -15.05 16.26 -6.38
N THR A 72 -14.33 16.06 -5.28
CA THR A 72 -13.39 14.94 -5.14
C THR A 72 -14.13 13.60 -5.11
N LEU A 73 -15.23 13.48 -4.36
CA LEU A 73 -16.02 12.24 -4.30
C LEU A 73 -16.64 11.90 -5.66
N VAL A 74 -17.23 12.87 -6.35
CA VAL A 74 -17.83 12.72 -7.68
C VAL A 74 -16.76 12.37 -8.72
N MET A 75 -15.60 13.01 -8.66
CA MET A 75 -14.48 12.68 -9.53
C MET A 75 -14.03 11.22 -9.32
N MET A 76 -13.89 10.77 -8.09
CA MET A 76 -13.49 9.38 -7.82
C MET A 76 -14.57 8.37 -8.20
N LEU A 77 -15.85 8.72 -8.03
CA LEU A 77 -16.97 7.93 -8.55
C LEU A 77 -16.92 7.83 -10.08
N ALA A 78 -16.65 8.94 -10.78
CA ALA A 78 -16.49 8.93 -12.23
C ALA A 78 -15.28 8.09 -12.66
N VAL A 79 -14.14 8.21 -11.97
CA VAL A 79 -12.97 7.35 -12.23
C VAL A 79 -13.33 5.89 -12.01
N SER A 80 -14.04 5.54 -10.94
CA SER A 80 -14.45 4.15 -10.67
C SER A 80 -15.37 3.54 -11.74
N LEU A 81 -16.07 4.39 -12.49
CA LEU A 81 -16.90 3.98 -13.62
C LEU A 81 -16.06 3.78 -14.89
N LEU A 82 -14.97 4.53 -15.05
CA LEU A 82 -14.08 4.42 -16.20
C LEU A 82 -12.99 3.36 -16.01
N SER A 83 -12.66 3.01 -14.76
CA SER A 83 -11.65 2.02 -14.43
C SER A 83 -11.76 1.55 -12.97
N ARG A 84 -10.98 0.51 -12.61
CA ARG A 84 -10.91 0.04 -11.23
C ARG A 84 -10.22 1.08 -10.33
N ALA A 85 -10.99 1.70 -9.44
CA ALA A 85 -10.49 2.61 -8.41
C ALA A 85 -10.36 1.90 -7.05
N ASN A 86 -9.30 2.18 -6.30
CA ASN A 86 -9.18 1.66 -4.94
C ASN A 86 -10.09 2.45 -4.00
N ALA A 87 -10.80 1.75 -3.10
CA ALA A 87 -11.76 2.36 -2.16
C ALA A 87 -11.23 3.59 -1.41
N ASN A 88 -9.94 3.57 -1.02
CA ASN A 88 -9.29 4.64 -0.28
C ASN A 88 -9.03 5.92 -1.12
N TRP A 89 -9.19 5.89 -2.43
CA TRP A 89 -8.94 7.06 -3.28
C TRP A 89 -9.91 8.23 -3.00
N ALA A 90 -11.10 7.95 -2.47
CA ALA A 90 -12.04 8.98 -2.03
C ALA A 90 -11.72 9.56 -0.64
N ALA A 91 -10.77 9.01 0.12
CA ALA A 91 -10.47 9.42 1.49
C ALA A 91 -10.26 10.93 1.69
N PRO A 92 -9.61 11.69 0.77
CA PRO A 92 -9.47 13.14 0.92
C PRO A 92 -10.81 13.89 1.00
N ALA A 93 -11.85 13.42 0.30
CA ALA A 93 -13.18 14.01 0.36
C ALA A 93 -13.79 13.94 1.78
N PHE A 94 -13.39 12.92 2.55
CA PHE A 94 -13.96 12.66 3.87
C PHE A 94 -13.45 13.60 4.96
N VAL A 95 -12.38 14.37 4.71
CA VAL A 95 -11.90 15.38 5.65
C VAL A 95 -12.98 16.45 5.89
N SER A 96 -13.46 17.10 4.81
CA SER A 96 -14.53 18.10 4.93
C SER A 96 -15.91 17.46 5.13
N ALA A 97 -16.16 16.27 4.55
CA ALA A 97 -17.43 15.57 4.75
C ALA A 97 -17.66 15.18 6.21
N THR A 98 -16.61 14.81 6.97
CA THR A 98 -16.72 14.52 8.41
C THR A 98 -17.27 15.73 9.15
N VAL A 99 -16.68 16.90 8.93
CA VAL A 99 -17.11 18.15 9.59
C VAL A 99 -18.55 18.48 9.20
N LEU A 100 -18.91 18.32 7.93
CA LEU A 100 -20.26 18.55 7.43
C LEU A 100 -21.29 17.63 8.08
N VAL A 101 -21.04 16.32 8.08
CA VAL A 101 -21.93 15.30 8.65
C VAL A 101 -22.13 15.49 10.15
N VAL A 102 -21.03 15.71 10.89
CA VAL A 102 -21.09 15.90 12.34
C VAL A 102 -21.82 17.19 12.68
N ALA A 103 -21.48 18.32 12.04
CA ALA A 103 -22.15 19.60 12.29
C ALA A 103 -23.66 19.51 11.98
N TRP A 104 -24.02 18.89 10.86
CA TRP A 104 -25.42 18.68 10.48
C TRP A 104 -26.18 17.83 11.50
N ALA A 105 -25.57 16.75 12.01
CA ALA A 105 -26.19 15.88 13.01
C ALA A 105 -26.37 16.60 14.35
N LEU A 106 -25.35 17.31 14.83
CA LEU A 106 -25.39 18.03 16.11
C LEU A 106 -26.44 19.15 16.11
N ARG A 107 -26.54 19.92 15.03
CA ARG A 107 -27.57 20.97 14.89
C ARG A 107 -29.00 20.44 14.92
N ARG A 108 -29.20 19.14 14.68
CA ARG A 108 -30.49 18.46 14.72
C ARG A 108 -30.69 17.65 16.02
N GLY A 109 -29.84 17.85 17.03
CA GLY A 109 -29.90 17.13 18.30
C GLY A 109 -29.56 15.65 18.18
N ARG A 110 -28.87 15.22 17.12
CA ARG A 110 -28.56 13.80 16.85
C ARG A 110 -27.17 13.38 17.39
N LEU A 111 -26.78 13.89 18.56
CA LEU A 111 -25.50 13.52 19.20
C LEU A 111 -25.35 12.00 19.36
N GLY A 112 -26.43 11.30 19.77
CA GLY A 112 -26.41 9.85 19.91
C GLY A 112 -26.04 9.10 18.62
N VAL A 113 -26.42 9.63 17.46
CA VAL A 113 -26.05 9.05 16.15
C VAL A 113 -24.56 9.23 15.86
N VAL A 114 -24.01 10.40 16.22
CA VAL A 114 -22.57 10.67 16.06
C VAL A 114 -21.75 9.75 16.97
N VAL A 115 -22.13 9.67 18.25
CA VAL A 115 -21.47 8.79 19.23
C VAL A 115 -21.55 7.33 18.81
N PHE A 116 -22.73 6.87 18.38
CA PHE A 116 -22.92 5.52 17.87
C PHE A 116 -22.05 5.23 16.64
N SER A 117 -21.99 6.15 15.67
CA SER A 117 -21.16 6.00 14.47
C SER A 117 -19.67 5.90 14.82
N ILE A 118 -19.17 6.75 15.71
CA ILE A 118 -17.78 6.69 16.18
C ILE A 118 -17.52 5.34 16.87
N GLY A 119 -18.40 4.94 17.79
CA GLY A 119 -18.29 3.66 18.49
C GLY A 119 -18.28 2.46 17.53
N LEU A 120 -19.15 2.48 16.52
CA LEU A 120 -19.21 1.43 15.49
C LEU A 120 -17.91 1.34 14.68
N ASN A 121 -17.37 2.47 14.23
CA ASN A 121 -16.10 2.50 13.48
C ASN A 121 -14.91 2.06 14.33
N LEU A 122 -14.86 2.48 15.61
CA LEU A 122 -13.84 2.04 16.54
C LEU A 122 -13.95 0.54 16.84
N ALA A 123 -15.16 0.02 17.02
CA ALA A 123 -15.40 -1.40 17.23
C ALA A 123 -14.99 -2.22 15.99
N ALA A 124 -15.34 -1.77 14.79
CA ALA A 124 -14.90 -2.41 13.55
C ALA A 124 -13.36 -2.40 13.41
N THR A 125 -12.71 -1.28 13.74
CA THR A 125 -11.24 -1.16 13.75
C THR A 125 -10.62 -2.12 14.76
N ALA A 126 -11.13 -2.15 16.00
CA ALA A 126 -10.66 -3.07 17.03
C ALA A 126 -10.81 -4.52 16.59
N LEU A 127 -11.95 -4.89 15.99
CA LEU A 127 -12.20 -6.22 15.45
C LEU A 127 -11.22 -6.58 14.32
N LEU A 128 -10.93 -5.65 13.40
CA LEU A 128 -9.97 -5.90 12.32
C LEU A 128 -8.56 -6.18 12.86
N PHE A 129 -8.10 -5.41 13.85
CA PHE A 129 -6.74 -5.54 14.40
C PHE A 129 -6.57 -6.70 15.40
N THR A 130 -7.61 -6.99 16.18
CA THR A 130 -7.51 -7.96 17.29
C THR A 130 -8.31 -9.25 17.04
N GLY A 131 -9.23 -9.25 16.08
CA GLY A 131 -10.20 -10.34 15.88
C GLY A 131 -9.54 -11.69 15.62
N ARG A 132 -8.43 -11.72 14.85
CA ARG A 132 -7.68 -12.96 14.65
C ARG A 132 -7.06 -13.49 15.95
N ASP A 133 -6.49 -12.61 16.77
CA ASP A 133 -5.83 -13.02 18.01
C ASP A 133 -6.87 -13.50 19.04
N VAL A 134 -8.06 -12.88 19.05
CA VAL A 134 -9.22 -13.34 19.83
C VAL A 134 -9.70 -14.71 19.37
N LEU A 135 -9.86 -14.94 18.06
CA LEU A 135 -10.24 -16.25 17.53
C LEU A 135 -9.20 -17.32 17.91
N ALA A 136 -7.91 -17.00 17.79
CA ALA A 136 -6.84 -17.91 18.17
C ALA A 136 -6.88 -18.25 19.67
N ALA A 137 -7.15 -17.28 20.55
CA ALA A 137 -7.33 -17.51 21.99
C ALA A 137 -8.53 -18.43 22.32
N LEU A 138 -9.52 -18.49 21.43
CA LEU A 138 -10.66 -19.41 21.52
C LEU A 138 -10.40 -20.77 20.81
N GLY A 139 -9.18 -21.02 20.36
CA GLY A 139 -8.81 -22.25 19.65
C GLY A 139 -9.26 -22.29 18.18
N VAL A 140 -9.71 -21.17 17.62
CA VAL A 140 -10.12 -21.06 16.22
C VAL A 140 -9.01 -20.39 15.42
N GLU A 141 -8.35 -21.15 14.55
CA GLU A 141 -7.36 -20.59 13.65
C GLU A 141 -8.03 -19.93 12.43
N LEU A 142 -7.68 -18.67 12.15
CA LEU A 142 -8.14 -17.96 10.97
C LEU A 142 -7.15 -18.17 9.81
N PRO A 143 -7.55 -18.84 8.71
CA PRO A 143 -6.72 -18.95 7.51
C PRO A 143 -6.31 -17.57 6.98
N ALA A 144 -5.09 -17.44 6.44
CA ALA A 144 -4.56 -16.17 5.96
C ALA A 144 -5.45 -15.50 4.89
N LYS A 145 -6.13 -16.29 4.04
CA LYS A 145 -7.08 -15.78 3.03
C LYS A 145 -8.29 -15.03 3.61
N TYR A 146 -8.61 -15.26 4.89
CA TYR A 146 -9.71 -14.61 5.59
C TYR A 146 -9.24 -13.56 6.61
N ASP A 147 -7.93 -13.35 6.74
CA ASP A 147 -7.35 -12.31 7.58
C ASP A 147 -7.07 -11.07 6.72
N PRO A 148 -7.85 -9.97 6.84
CA PRO A 148 -7.64 -8.75 6.06
C PRO A 148 -6.26 -8.12 6.30
N LEU A 149 -5.62 -8.45 7.42
CA LEU A 149 -4.30 -7.96 7.80
C LEU A 149 -3.19 -8.97 7.52
N ALA A 150 -3.46 -10.10 6.84
CA ALA A 150 -2.45 -11.11 6.53
C ALA A 150 -1.20 -10.51 5.85
N ARG A 151 -1.40 -9.56 4.93
CA ARG A 151 -0.32 -8.85 4.24
C ARG A 151 0.53 -7.98 5.18
N LEU A 152 0.03 -7.57 6.35
CA LEU A 152 0.79 -6.79 7.32
C LEU A 152 1.61 -7.66 8.28
N ARG A 153 1.42 -8.98 8.26
CA ARG A 153 2.08 -9.91 9.19
C ARG A 153 3.43 -10.37 8.68
N GLY A 154 4.28 -10.78 9.63
CA GLY A 154 5.58 -11.40 9.36
C GLY A 154 6.75 -10.43 9.13
N TRP A 155 6.50 -9.16 8.83
CA TRP A 155 7.56 -8.21 8.47
C TRP A 155 8.60 -7.98 9.57
N ARG A 156 8.18 -7.91 10.84
CA ARG A 156 9.11 -7.78 11.98
C ARG A 156 10.04 -8.98 12.10
N ALA A 157 9.51 -10.19 11.93
CA ALA A 157 10.31 -11.42 12.01
C ALA A 157 11.26 -11.50 10.80
N LEU A 158 10.79 -11.16 9.60
CA LEU A 158 11.65 -11.07 8.42
C LEU A 158 12.80 -10.08 8.63
N GLY A 159 12.50 -8.87 9.13
CA GLY A 159 13.51 -7.85 9.40
C GLY A 159 14.52 -8.28 10.47
N ALA A 160 14.11 -9.01 11.50
CA ALA A 160 15.03 -9.59 12.48
C ALA A 160 15.97 -10.63 11.85
N THR A 161 15.45 -11.56 11.04
CA THR A 161 16.25 -12.57 10.35
C THR A 161 17.24 -11.95 9.37
N VAL A 162 16.79 -11.00 8.55
CA VAL A 162 17.65 -10.30 7.58
C VAL A 162 18.66 -9.41 8.30
N GLY A 163 18.27 -8.74 9.38
CA GLY A 163 19.18 -7.93 10.20
C GLY A 163 20.31 -8.76 10.81
N ALA A 164 20.01 -9.96 11.31
CA ALA A 164 21.04 -10.89 11.78
C ALA A 164 21.98 -11.31 10.64
N ALA A 165 21.43 -11.68 9.47
CA ALA A 165 22.24 -12.05 8.32
C ALA A 165 23.15 -10.90 7.83
N LEU A 166 22.70 -9.64 7.90
CA LEU A 166 23.55 -8.47 7.61
C LEU A 166 24.67 -8.30 8.63
N ALA A 167 24.38 -8.51 9.93
CA ALA A 167 25.38 -8.43 10.99
C ALA A 167 26.48 -9.49 10.83
N ASP A 168 26.13 -10.69 10.35
CA ASP A 168 27.07 -11.78 10.07
C ASP A 168 27.91 -11.54 8.80
N HIS A 169 27.53 -10.59 7.95
CA HIS A 169 28.19 -10.29 6.68
C HIS A 169 28.57 -8.80 6.59
N PRO A 170 29.54 -8.33 7.40
CA PRO A 170 29.94 -6.93 7.40
C PRO A 170 30.43 -6.48 6.01
N GLY A 171 30.02 -5.28 5.60
CA GLY A 171 30.34 -4.71 4.27
C GLY A 171 29.37 -5.09 3.16
N PHE A 172 28.35 -5.91 3.44
CA PHE A 172 27.27 -6.19 2.50
C PHE A 172 26.14 -5.16 2.64
N THR A 173 25.72 -4.58 1.52
CA THR A 173 24.55 -3.69 1.46
C THR A 173 23.27 -4.51 1.29
N LEU A 174 22.18 -4.12 1.95
CA LEU A 174 20.89 -4.76 1.74
C LEU A 174 20.39 -4.56 0.29
N PHE A 175 19.97 -5.64 -0.34
CA PHE A 175 19.48 -5.66 -1.71
C PHE A 175 18.20 -6.50 -1.77
N ALA A 176 17.17 -6.03 -2.47
CA ALA A 176 15.96 -6.82 -2.73
C ALA A 176 15.48 -6.70 -4.17
N ASP A 177 14.74 -7.71 -4.62
CA ASP A 177 14.16 -7.76 -5.96
C ASP A 177 12.74 -7.16 -6.04
N ASP A 178 12.05 -7.05 -4.90
CA ASP A 178 10.73 -6.47 -4.78
C ASP A 178 10.71 -5.16 -3.95
N ARG A 179 9.83 -4.22 -4.34
CA ARG A 179 9.74 -2.89 -3.70
C ARG A 179 9.12 -2.93 -2.31
N GLU A 180 8.13 -3.79 -2.09
CA GLU A 180 7.43 -3.92 -0.80
C GLU A 180 8.35 -4.60 0.21
N THR A 181 9.02 -5.67 -0.22
CA THR A 181 10.04 -6.35 0.58
C THR A 181 11.17 -5.40 0.96
N LEU A 182 11.71 -4.62 0.01
CA LEU A 182 12.74 -3.62 0.32
C LEU A 182 12.24 -2.58 1.35
N ALA A 183 11.05 -2.00 1.12
CA ALA A 183 10.50 -0.98 2.00
C ALA A 183 10.25 -1.51 3.43
N ALA A 184 9.72 -2.73 3.55
CA ALA A 184 9.52 -3.38 4.83
C ALA A 184 10.86 -3.63 5.54
N LEU A 185 11.88 -4.10 4.82
CA LEU A 185 13.19 -4.37 5.41
C LEU A 185 13.90 -3.09 5.87
N ILE A 186 13.85 -2.01 5.08
CA ILE A 186 14.36 -0.70 5.51
C ILE A 186 13.70 -0.28 6.83
N TYR A 187 12.39 -0.51 6.97
CA TYR A 187 11.66 -0.14 8.18
C TYR A 187 11.95 -1.04 9.39
N TYR A 188 12.14 -2.36 9.21
CA TYR A 188 12.25 -3.32 10.32
C TYR A 188 13.70 -3.70 10.70
N VAL A 189 14.66 -3.59 9.79
CA VAL A 189 16.08 -3.88 10.08
C VAL A 189 16.69 -2.75 10.94
N ARG A 190 17.56 -3.11 11.88
CA ARG A 190 18.27 -2.17 12.77
C ARG A 190 19.79 -2.41 12.73
N PRO A 191 20.63 -1.36 12.61
CA PRO A 191 20.27 0.02 12.28
C PRO A 191 19.57 0.11 10.90
N HIS A 192 18.79 1.16 10.66
CA HIS A 192 18.00 1.27 9.42
C HIS A 192 18.95 1.32 8.21
N PRO A 193 18.83 0.39 7.24
CA PRO A 193 19.70 0.33 6.07
C PRO A 193 19.21 1.30 4.99
N PHE A 194 19.37 2.61 5.22
CA PHE A 194 18.91 3.64 4.27
C PHE A 194 19.69 3.62 2.95
N ASP A 195 20.79 2.90 2.90
CA ASP A 195 21.61 2.67 1.72
C ASP A 195 21.17 1.41 0.94
N ALA A 196 20.09 0.74 1.36
CA ALA A 196 19.56 -0.42 0.67
C ALA A 196 19.15 -0.12 -0.78
N VAL A 197 19.34 -1.11 -1.65
CA VAL A 197 19.11 -0.99 -3.10
C VAL A 197 18.08 -1.98 -3.62
N LYS A 198 17.46 -1.64 -4.75
CA LYS A 198 16.48 -2.48 -5.44
C LYS A 198 17.04 -2.95 -6.80
N TRP A 199 16.62 -4.13 -7.23
CA TRP A 199 16.87 -4.57 -8.60
C TRP A 199 16.03 -3.74 -9.56
N LYS A 200 16.67 -3.17 -10.58
CA LYS A 200 15.97 -2.54 -11.69
C LYS A 200 15.67 -3.60 -12.74
N LEU A 201 14.41 -3.88 -13.02
CA LEU A 201 14.03 -4.76 -14.12
C LEU A 201 14.37 -4.10 -15.46
N LYS A 202 14.58 -4.92 -16.50
CA LYS A 202 14.75 -4.48 -17.89
C LYS A 202 13.44 -3.88 -18.44
N SER A 203 13.08 -2.70 -17.95
CA SER A 203 11.96 -1.89 -18.44
C SER A 203 12.41 -0.44 -18.59
N GLY A 204 11.73 0.30 -19.49
CA GLY A 204 12.08 1.67 -19.87
C GLY A 204 12.07 2.68 -18.71
N LEU A 205 10.96 3.41 -18.56
CA LEU A 205 10.85 4.45 -17.54
C LEU A 205 10.96 3.87 -16.11
N PRO A 206 11.53 4.61 -15.15
CA PRO A 206 11.60 4.20 -13.75
C PRO A 206 10.21 3.87 -13.20
N LYS A 207 10.06 2.66 -12.65
CA LYS A 207 8.76 2.17 -12.15
C LYS A 207 8.45 2.58 -10.72
N ASP A 208 9.45 3.03 -9.96
CA ASP A 208 9.29 3.55 -8.62
C ASP A 208 10.44 4.48 -8.22
N GLN A 209 10.30 5.08 -7.02
CA GLN A 209 11.27 5.99 -6.42
C GLN A 209 12.66 5.34 -6.21
N TRP A 210 12.73 4.03 -6.00
CA TRP A 210 13.99 3.34 -5.70
C TRP A 210 14.87 3.26 -6.93
N GLU A 211 14.27 3.05 -8.11
CA GLU A 211 14.97 3.09 -9.39
C GLU A 211 15.52 4.50 -9.71
N LEU A 212 14.96 5.56 -9.13
CA LEU A 212 15.42 6.93 -9.29
C LEU A 212 16.56 7.30 -8.34
N THR A 213 16.56 6.78 -7.11
CA THR A 213 17.42 7.30 -6.02
C THR A 213 18.49 6.35 -5.53
N ASN A 214 18.22 5.03 -5.48
CA ASN A 214 19.09 4.04 -4.86
C ASN A 214 19.31 2.82 -5.79
N GLY A 215 19.63 3.08 -7.05
CA GLY A 215 19.91 2.03 -8.05
C GLY A 215 21.33 1.46 -7.95
N LEU A 216 21.50 0.17 -8.28
CA LEU A 216 22.80 -0.51 -8.31
C LEU A 216 23.84 0.14 -9.24
N SER A 217 23.42 0.90 -10.25
CA SER A 217 24.32 1.52 -11.24
C SER A 217 25.40 2.41 -10.61
N GLN A 218 25.13 2.99 -9.44
CA GLN A 218 26.07 3.83 -8.70
C GLN A 218 26.97 3.04 -7.73
N ARG A 219 26.82 1.71 -7.65
CA ARG A 219 27.49 0.84 -6.67
C ARG A 219 28.31 -0.28 -7.32
N ARG A 220 29.03 0.06 -8.41
CA ARG A 220 29.98 -0.87 -9.04
C ARG A 220 31.01 -1.36 -8.02
N GLY A 221 31.35 -2.64 -8.06
CA GLY A 221 32.22 -3.29 -7.08
C GLY A 221 31.55 -3.61 -5.73
N GLY A 222 30.29 -3.23 -5.54
CA GLY A 222 29.57 -3.45 -4.29
C GLY A 222 29.25 -4.92 -4.03
N ASN A 223 29.17 -5.27 -2.75
CA ASN A 223 28.71 -6.57 -2.26
C ASN A 223 27.34 -6.41 -1.58
N PHE A 224 26.45 -7.36 -1.81
CA PHE A 224 25.04 -7.22 -1.47
C PHE A 224 24.47 -8.49 -0.86
N LEU A 225 23.74 -8.32 0.25
CA LEU A 225 22.89 -9.37 0.79
C LEU A 225 21.54 -9.25 0.08
N LEU A 226 21.31 -10.13 -0.88
CA LEU A 226 20.07 -10.18 -1.65
C LEU A 226 19.01 -10.95 -0.87
N VAL A 227 17.88 -10.29 -0.62
CA VAL A 227 16.63 -10.92 -0.19
C VAL A 227 15.74 -11.05 -1.42
N SER A 228 15.61 -12.27 -1.93
CA SER A 228 14.88 -12.54 -3.15
C SER A 228 13.55 -13.23 -2.83
N GLU A 229 12.47 -12.65 -3.33
CA GLU A 229 11.11 -13.22 -3.29
C GLU A 229 10.78 -13.95 -4.61
N HIS A 230 11.44 -13.56 -5.71
CA HIS A 230 11.16 -14.03 -7.06
C HIS A 230 12.33 -14.82 -7.65
N ASP A 231 12.08 -15.69 -8.63
CA ASP A 231 13.15 -16.44 -9.31
C ASP A 231 13.87 -15.59 -10.37
N LEU A 232 14.57 -14.54 -9.92
CA LEU A 232 15.28 -13.57 -10.78
C LEU A 232 16.80 -13.76 -10.80
N ILE A 233 17.32 -14.77 -10.10
CA ILE A 233 18.75 -15.08 -10.07
C ILE A 233 19.33 -15.31 -11.48
N PRO A 234 18.66 -16.01 -12.42
CA PRO A 234 19.17 -16.15 -13.78
C PRO A 234 19.35 -14.80 -14.51
N GLU A 235 18.46 -13.84 -14.25
CA GLU A 235 18.54 -12.49 -14.84
C GLU A 235 19.66 -11.65 -14.19
N MET A 236 19.83 -11.77 -12.87
CA MET A 236 20.82 -11.00 -12.10
C MET A 236 22.24 -11.53 -12.26
N SER A 237 22.42 -12.85 -12.42
CA SER A 237 23.75 -13.50 -12.43
C SER A 237 24.78 -12.85 -13.35
N PRO A 238 24.45 -12.45 -14.61
CA PRO A 238 25.40 -11.80 -15.50
C PRO A 238 25.92 -10.44 -14.99
N SER A 239 25.23 -9.81 -14.05
CA SER A 239 25.55 -8.48 -13.51
C SER A 239 26.48 -8.50 -12.30
N PHE A 240 26.79 -9.68 -11.75
CA PHE A 240 27.68 -9.85 -10.60
C PHE A 240 28.89 -10.73 -10.95
N ALA A 241 29.91 -10.76 -10.11
CA ALA A 241 30.98 -11.76 -10.20
C ALA A 241 30.50 -13.13 -9.74
N ALA A 242 29.74 -13.17 -8.64
CA ALA A 242 29.15 -14.38 -8.09
C ALA A 242 27.84 -14.04 -7.37
N ILE A 243 26.91 -15.00 -7.36
CA ILE A 243 25.71 -14.96 -6.53
C ILE A 243 25.61 -16.31 -5.82
N ASP A 244 25.98 -16.34 -4.54
CA ASP A 244 26.02 -17.56 -3.75
C ASP A 244 24.73 -17.68 -2.92
N ARG A 245 24.04 -18.81 -3.01
CA ARG A 245 22.85 -19.06 -2.20
C ARG A 245 23.25 -19.31 -0.74
N LEU A 246 22.58 -18.63 0.20
CA LEU A 246 22.75 -18.84 1.64
C LEU A 246 21.68 -19.77 2.20
N GLN A 247 20.53 -19.22 2.57
CA GLN A 247 19.49 -19.94 3.29
C GLN A 247 18.10 -19.48 2.84
N PRO A 248 17.13 -20.39 2.74
CA PRO A 248 15.73 -20.02 2.59
C PRO A 248 15.22 -19.40 3.91
N ILE A 249 14.28 -18.47 3.79
CA ILE A 249 13.52 -17.90 4.90
C ILE A 249 12.05 -18.25 4.67
N ALA A 250 11.40 -18.80 5.69
CA ALA A 250 9.94 -18.96 5.72
C ALA A 250 9.41 -18.30 7.00
N ILE A 251 8.62 -17.23 6.85
CA ILE A 251 7.98 -16.54 7.96
C ILE A 251 6.49 -16.91 7.98
N PRO A 252 6.03 -17.68 8.97
CA PRO A 252 4.61 -18.02 9.09
C PRO A 252 3.75 -16.76 9.22
N VAL A 253 2.71 -16.66 8.40
CA VAL A 253 1.72 -15.57 8.48
C VAL A 253 0.31 -16.11 8.76
N GLY A 254 0.12 -17.42 8.76
CA GLY A 254 -1.12 -18.10 9.15
C GLY A 254 -1.05 -19.61 8.92
N PRO A 255 -2.13 -20.33 9.23
CA PRO A 255 -2.20 -21.77 9.01
C PRO A 255 -1.88 -22.11 7.55
N GLY A 256 -0.86 -22.93 7.33
CA GLY A 256 -0.40 -23.35 6.00
C GLY A 256 0.08 -22.22 5.07
N THR A 257 0.31 -21.01 5.59
CA THR A 257 0.73 -19.85 4.78
C THR A 257 1.95 -19.19 5.40
N ALA A 258 2.99 -19.00 4.60
CA ALA A 258 4.22 -18.33 4.99
C ALA A 258 4.69 -17.35 3.90
N ARG A 259 5.40 -16.31 4.29
CA ARG A 259 6.21 -15.51 3.37
C ARG A 259 7.52 -16.25 3.14
N THR A 260 7.85 -16.51 1.89
CA THR A 260 9.03 -17.28 1.51
C THR A 260 10.03 -16.41 0.76
N TYR A 261 11.27 -16.42 1.20
CA TYR A 261 12.37 -15.72 0.58
C TYR A 261 13.59 -16.62 0.49
N THR A 262 14.56 -16.28 -0.34
CA THR A 262 15.89 -16.88 -0.29
C THR A 262 16.94 -15.79 -0.17
N LEU A 263 17.89 -15.99 0.74
CA LEU A 263 19.05 -15.12 0.89
C LEU A 263 20.17 -15.53 -0.05
N TYR A 264 20.84 -14.55 -0.65
CA TYR A 264 22.04 -14.74 -1.44
C TYR A 264 23.11 -13.70 -1.10
N LEU A 265 24.37 -14.06 -1.29
CA LEU A 265 25.48 -13.13 -1.33
C LEU A 265 25.82 -12.82 -2.79
N ALA A 266 25.45 -11.62 -3.24
CA ALA A 266 25.82 -11.13 -4.56
C ALA A 266 27.08 -10.28 -4.44
N ARG A 267 28.17 -10.70 -5.10
CA ARG A 267 29.49 -10.08 -4.97
C ARG A 267 29.91 -9.35 -6.24
N ASP A 268 30.60 -8.23 -6.05
CA ASP A 268 31.22 -7.42 -7.10
C ASP A 268 30.23 -7.12 -8.25
N PHE A 269 29.29 -6.21 -7.98
CA PHE A 269 28.38 -5.73 -9.02
C PHE A 269 29.14 -5.06 -10.16
N LYS A 270 29.01 -5.59 -11.37
CA LYS A 270 29.71 -5.13 -12.57
C LYS A 270 28.94 -3.99 -13.25
N SER A 271 27.76 -4.32 -13.76
CA SER A 271 26.82 -3.42 -14.43
C SER A 271 25.53 -4.19 -14.71
N TYR A 272 24.47 -3.48 -15.06
CA TYR A 272 23.32 -4.15 -15.66
C TYR A 272 23.71 -4.79 -16.99
N SER A 273 23.13 -5.97 -17.28
CA SER A 273 23.44 -6.73 -18.50
C SER A 273 23.07 -5.97 -19.78
N TRP A 274 22.02 -5.15 -19.73
CA TRP A 274 21.53 -4.34 -20.85
C TRP A 274 22.24 -2.99 -21.03
N ASP A 275 23.10 -2.58 -20.09
CA ASP A 275 23.91 -1.36 -20.23
C ASP A 275 25.21 -1.62 -21.01
N ARG A 276 25.56 -2.90 -21.23
CA ARG A 276 26.71 -3.32 -22.05
C ARG A 276 26.32 -3.22 -23.53
N ARG A 277 26.41 -2.01 -24.08
CA ARG A 277 26.50 -1.77 -25.53
C ARG A 277 27.93 -1.42 -25.89
#